data_AF-A0AA43FG63-F1
#
_entry.id   AF-A0AA43FG63-F1
#
_cell.length_a   1.000
_cell.length_b   1.000
_cell.length_c   1.000
_cell.angle_alpha   90.00
_cell.angle_beta   90.00
_cell.angle_gamma   90.00
#
_symmetry.space_group_name_H-M   'P 1'
#
loop_
_entity.id
_entity.type
_entity.pdbx_description
1 polymer ?
#
loop_
_entity_poly.entity_id
_entity_poly.type
_entity_poly.pdbx_seq_one_letter_code
_entity_poly.pdbx_strand_id
1 'polypeptide(L)'
;MKRLTVLAAAFALLLAACAGVENSPGASVALPTQTTLGQVDGTTTTSPPPTEVPDTSQPDRTASTLPGQVPPPDRTASTLPEQVPPEENPLPDGPVDTSAVPAGLMTSILADAATRTGMSAFDIFAVRAEQALWNDGSLGCPQPDMSYTQAQVDGYWVVLKAGDTLLDYRASQSGFFTFCDTAFPGSGGAPTG
;
A
#
# COMPACT_ATOMS: atom_id res chain seq x y z
N MET A 1 -35.63 16.25 47.08
CA MET A 1 -36.78 15.47 47.60
C MET A 1 -37.02 14.31 46.64
N LYS A 2 -36.24 13.21 46.78
CA LYS A 2 -36.67 11.86 47.22
C LYS A 2 -37.87 11.26 46.45
N ARG A 3 -37.61 10.28 45.57
CA ARG A 3 -38.17 8.88 45.48
C ARG A 3 -37.33 8.13 44.42
N LEU A 4 -36.18 7.52 44.70
CA LEU A 4 -35.93 6.18 45.28
C LEU A 4 -37.02 5.12 45.03
N THR A 5 -36.76 4.21 44.08
CA THR A 5 -37.18 2.80 44.16
C THR A 5 -36.07 1.91 43.59
N VAL A 6 -35.44 1.16 44.48
CA VAL A 6 -34.49 0.05 44.24
C VAL A 6 -35.27 -1.26 44.33
N LEU A 7 -34.88 -2.28 43.55
CA LEU A 7 -34.90 -3.74 43.82
C LEU A 7 -35.00 -4.48 42.47
N ALA A 8 -33.95 -5.13 41.95
CA ALA A 8 -33.27 -6.36 42.39
C ALA A 8 -33.96 -7.66 41.91
N ALA A 9 -33.11 -8.61 41.47
CA ALA A 9 -33.34 -10.00 41.04
C ALA A 9 -33.87 -10.17 39.60
N ALA A 10 -33.35 -11.07 38.76
CA ALA A 10 -32.77 -12.37 39.08
C ALA A 10 -31.57 -12.74 38.18
N PHE A 11 -30.52 -13.20 38.87
CA PHE A 11 -29.44 -14.03 38.36
C PHE A 11 -30.06 -15.39 37.98
N ALA A 12 -30.01 -15.77 36.70
CA ALA A 12 -30.23 -17.14 36.27
C ALA A 12 -28.94 -17.66 35.63
N LEU A 13 -28.17 -18.31 36.48
CA LEU A 13 -27.02 -19.15 36.19
C LEU A 13 -27.48 -20.29 35.25
N LEU A 14 -26.87 -20.44 34.08
CA LEU A 14 -26.83 -21.74 33.40
C LEU A 14 -25.36 -22.14 33.19
N LEU A 15 -24.93 -23.04 34.08
CA LEU A 15 -23.73 -23.86 33.96
C LEU A 15 -23.97 -25.03 33.00
N ALA A 16 -22.87 -25.55 32.45
CA ALA A 16 -22.67 -26.74 31.61
C ALA A 16 -22.61 -26.43 30.09
N ALA A 17 -21.53 -26.72 29.37
CA ALA A 17 -20.53 -27.76 29.57
C ALA A 17 -19.14 -27.35 29.05
N CYS A 18 -18.11 -27.63 29.85
CA CYS A 18 -16.79 -27.90 29.33
C CYS A 18 -16.86 -29.21 28.55
N ALA A 19 -16.61 -29.16 27.24
CA ALA A 19 -16.20 -30.32 26.47
C ALA A 19 -14.97 -29.89 25.66
N GLY A 20 -13.81 -29.93 26.32
CA GLY A 20 -12.59 -30.25 25.63
C GLY A 20 -12.58 -31.76 25.38
N VAL A 21 -12.40 -32.17 24.13
CA VAL A 21 -11.64 -33.37 23.82
C VAL A 21 -11.13 -33.24 22.40
N GLU A 22 -9.81 -33.33 22.31
CA GLU A 22 -9.00 -33.41 21.10
C GLU A 22 -9.61 -34.31 20.03
N ASN A 23 -9.57 -33.86 18.78
CA ASN A 23 -9.67 -34.76 17.64
C ASN A 23 -8.40 -34.63 16.80
N SER A 24 -7.35 -35.32 17.28
CA SER A 24 -6.26 -35.81 16.45
C SER A 24 -6.35 -37.33 16.37
N PRO A 25 -6.51 -37.87 15.16
CA PRO A 25 -5.87 -39.11 14.80
C PRO A 25 -4.84 -38.84 13.71
N GLY A 26 -3.57 -39.12 14.05
CA GLY A 26 -2.50 -39.18 13.08
C GLY A 26 -2.79 -40.22 12.01
N ALA A 27 -2.45 -39.87 10.78
CA ALA A 27 -2.11 -40.82 9.74
C ALA A 27 -0.69 -40.47 9.26
N SER A 28 0.29 -40.83 10.08
CA SER A 28 1.62 -41.15 9.57
C SER A 28 1.50 -42.47 8.83
N VAL A 29 1.48 -42.44 7.50
CA VAL A 29 1.72 -43.62 6.67
C VAL A 29 2.66 -43.23 5.53
N ALA A 30 3.89 -43.71 5.71
CA ALA A 30 4.85 -44.16 4.71
C ALA A 30 5.33 -43.20 3.60
N LEU A 31 6.62 -42.85 3.69
CA LEU A 31 7.49 -42.73 2.52
C LEU A 31 7.36 -43.99 1.64
N PRO A 32 7.32 -43.83 0.31
CA PRO A 32 8.04 -44.73 -0.58
C PRO A 32 9.34 -44.07 -1.02
N THR A 33 10.38 -44.85 -0.81
CA THR A 33 11.76 -44.76 -1.27
C THR A 33 11.87 -44.36 -2.74
N GLN A 34 12.85 -43.49 -3.01
CA GLN A 34 13.59 -43.25 -4.25
C GLN A 34 13.22 -44.14 -5.45
N THR A 35 12.76 -43.52 -6.53
CA THR A 35 12.99 -44.02 -7.89
C THR A 35 13.98 -43.09 -8.58
N THR A 36 15.26 -43.37 -8.33
CA THR A 36 16.33 -43.02 -9.24
C THR A 36 16.21 -43.94 -10.44
N LEU A 37 16.01 -43.37 -11.63
CA LEU A 37 16.64 -43.73 -12.91
C LEU A 37 15.93 -42.96 -14.02
N GLY A 38 16.55 -41.87 -14.43
CA GLY A 38 16.12 -41.01 -15.53
C GLY A 38 17.27 -40.12 -15.98
N GLN A 39 18.44 -40.74 -16.13
CA GLN A 39 19.57 -40.18 -16.85
C GLN A 39 19.10 -39.84 -18.26
N VAL A 40 18.95 -38.54 -18.55
CA VAL A 40 18.95 -38.06 -19.93
C VAL A 40 20.39 -37.67 -20.23
N ASP A 41 21.00 -38.53 -21.03
CA ASP A 41 22.32 -38.40 -21.59
C ASP A 41 22.55 -37.01 -22.18
N GLY A 42 23.79 -36.55 -21.97
CA GLY A 42 24.30 -35.32 -22.52
C GLY A 42 24.08 -35.26 -24.03
N THR A 43 23.27 -34.30 -24.44
CA THR A 43 23.31 -33.78 -25.81
C THR A 43 24.20 -32.54 -25.79
N THR A 44 25.46 -32.80 -26.09
CA THR A 44 26.42 -31.87 -26.67
C THR A 44 25.71 -31.02 -27.73
N THR A 45 25.28 -29.81 -27.37
CA THR A 45 24.85 -28.81 -28.34
C THR A 45 25.95 -27.78 -28.44
N THR A 46 26.84 -28.09 -29.37
CA THR A 46 27.80 -27.22 -30.03
C THR A 46 27.27 -25.80 -30.19
N SER A 47 27.82 -24.89 -29.39
CA SER A 47 27.72 -23.44 -29.63
C SER A 47 28.37 -23.14 -30.99
N PRO A 48 27.69 -22.50 -31.95
CA PRO A 48 28.40 -21.84 -33.03
C PRO A 48 29.23 -20.68 -32.44
N PRO A 49 30.45 -20.41 -32.95
CA PRO A 49 31.18 -19.21 -32.57
C PRO A 49 30.43 -17.98 -33.10
N PRO A 50 30.42 -16.84 -32.37
CA PRO A 50 30.11 -15.57 -33.02
C PRO A 50 31.21 -15.28 -34.04
N THR A 51 30.83 -15.21 -35.30
CA THR A 51 31.68 -14.72 -36.39
C THR A 51 32.17 -13.32 -36.04
N GLU A 52 33.45 -13.24 -35.72
CA GLU A 52 34.24 -12.03 -35.72
C GLU A 52 34.11 -11.37 -37.11
N VAL A 53 33.54 -10.18 -37.15
CA VAL A 53 33.60 -9.29 -38.32
C VAL A 53 34.81 -8.38 -38.14
N PRO A 54 35.92 -8.61 -38.84
CA PRO A 54 36.89 -7.56 -39.06
C PRO A 54 36.47 -6.81 -40.31
N ASP A 55 36.17 -5.51 -40.20
CA ASP A 55 36.63 -4.60 -41.25
C ASP A 55 36.86 -3.19 -40.71
N THR A 56 38.09 -2.76 -40.93
CA THR A 56 38.65 -1.47 -40.59
C THR A 56 38.69 -0.67 -41.87
N SER A 57 37.98 0.45 -41.97
CA SER A 57 38.24 1.49 -42.98
C SER A 57 37.60 2.84 -42.58
N GLN A 58 38.38 3.67 -41.85
CA GLN A 58 38.36 5.15 -41.86
C GLN A 58 38.64 5.68 -43.30
N PRO A 59 38.37 6.95 -43.70
CA PRO A 59 38.58 8.23 -42.98
C PRO A 59 37.35 9.19 -43.13
N ASP A 60 37.23 10.39 -42.54
CA ASP A 60 38.09 11.55 -42.70
C ASP A 60 37.70 12.66 -41.73
N ARG A 61 38.72 13.39 -41.29
CA ARG A 61 38.56 14.66 -40.57
C ARG A 61 38.17 15.72 -41.59
N THR A 62 37.03 16.34 -41.40
CA THR A 62 36.88 17.74 -41.81
C THR A 62 36.18 18.49 -40.70
N ALA A 63 36.99 19.17 -39.90
CA ALA A 63 36.56 20.25 -39.05
C ALA A 63 35.95 21.33 -39.95
N SER A 64 34.63 21.47 -39.90
CA SER A 64 33.93 22.63 -40.45
C SER A 64 33.69 23.60 -39.31
N THR A 65 34.73 24.36 -38.98
CA THR A 65 34.59 25.60 -38.24
C THR A 65 33.97 26.63 -39.17
N LEU A 66 32.75 27.09 -38.88
CA LEU A 66 32.28 28.38 -39.39
C LEU A 66 31.80 29.25 -38.21
N PRO A 67 32.39 30.44 -38.01
CA PRO A 67 32.02 31.38 -36.96
C PRO A 67 30.74 32.12 -37.37
N GLY A 68 29.76 32.14 -36.46
CA GLY A 68 28.48 32.78 -36.68
C GLY A 68 27.72 32.94 -35.37
N GLN A 69 28.22 33.83 -34.52
CA GLN A 69 27.52 34.34 -33.36
C GLN A 69 26.15 34.89 -33.80
N VAL A 70 25.05 34.28 -33.35
CA VAL A 70 23.77 34.99 -33.22
C VAL A 70 23.58 35.20 -31.72
N PRO A 71 23.57 36.45 -31.21
CA PRO A 71 23.27 36.69 -29.80
C PRO A 71 21.87 36.16 -29.48
N PRO A 72 21.65 35.58 -28.29
CA PRO A 72 20.33 35.17 -27.88
C PRO A 72 19.39 36.39 -27.91
N PRO A 73 18.20 36.31 -28.53
CA PRO A 73 17.21 37.34 -28.36
C PRO A 73 16.88 37.45 -26.87
N ASP A 74 16.75 38.70 -26.46
CA ASP A 74 16.47 39.22 -25.13
C ASP A 74 15.92 38.21 -24.11
N ARG A 75 16.56 38.27 -22.93
CA ARG A 75 15.93 37.90 -21.66
C ARG A 75 14.70 38.80 -21.45
N THR A 76 13.61 38.50 -22.13
CA THR A 76 12.29 38.93 -21.68
C THR A 76 12.02 38.09 -20.44
N ALA A 77 12.26 38.72 -19.29
CA ALA A 77 11.78 38.39 -17.96
C ALA A 77 11.26 36.96 -17.76
N SER A 78 12.00 36.18 -16.98
CA SER A 78 11.41 35.18 -16.09
C SER A 78 10.31 35.83 -15.26
N THR A 79 9.10 35.89 -15.80
CA THR A 79 7.90 35.72 -14.99
C THR A 79 7.71 34.22 -14.85
N LEU A 80 8.56 33.63 -14.00
CA LEU A 80 8.23 32.40 -13.31
C LEU A 80 6.85 32.66 -12.69
N PRO A 81 5.81 31.89 -13.03
CA PRO A 81 4.58 31.93 -12.26
C PRO A 81 5.01 31.73 -10.81
N GLU A 82 4.72 32.72 -9.96
CA GLU A 82 4.88 32.65 -8.51
C GLU A 82 4.51 31.23 -8.10
N GLN A 83 5.50 30.45 -7.64
CA GLN A 83 5.24 29.14 -7.10
C GLN A 83 4.30 29.36 -5.91
N VAL A 84 3.02 29.08 -6.14
CA VAL A 84 2.04 28.94 -5.07
C VAL A 84 2.69 27.95 -4.10
N PRO A 85 2.87 28.30 -2.81
CA PRO A 85 3.36 27.35 -1.81
C PRO A 85 2.56 26.06 -1.94
N PRO A 86 3.13 24.87 -1.68
CA PRO A 86 2.35 23.64 -1.68
C PRO A 86 1.17 23.86 -0.73
N GLU A 87 -0.02 23.99 -1.32
CA GLU A 87 -1.26 24.20 -0.60
C GLU A 87 -1.37 22.98 0.32
N GLU A 88 -1.25 23.23 1.62
CA GLU A 88 -1.50 22.27 2.68
C GLU A 88 -2.96 21.88 2.51
N ASN A 89 -3.18 20.82 1.73
CA ASN A 89 -4.45 20.45 1.11
C ASN A 89 -5.53 20.45 2.20
N PRO A 90 -6.37 21.50 2.31
CA PRO A 90 -7.29 21.62 3.43
C PRO A 90 -8.23 20.43 3.37
N LEU A 91 -8.45 19.77 4.51
CA LEU A 91 -9.44 18.72 4.62
C LEU A 91 -10.76 19.27 4.04
N PRO A 92 -11.38 18.60 3.05
CA PRO A 92 -12.59 19.11 2.45
C PRO A 92 -13.68 19.23 3.53
N ASP A 93 -14.21 20.44 3.74
CA ASP A 93 -15.33 20.74 4.65
C ASP A 93 -16.70 20.25 4.10
N GLY A 94 -16.68 19.41 3.05
CA GLY A 94 -17.86 18.82 2.41
C GLY A 94 -17.92 17.30 2.60
N PRO A 95 -19.08 16.65 2.35
CA PRO A 95 -19.17 15.21 2.38
C PRO A 95 -18.17 14.61 1.39
N VAL A 96 -17.27 13.77 1.88
CA VAL A 96 -16.28 13.11 1.05
C VAL A 96 -16.97 12.14 0.10
N ASP A 97 -16.69 12.29 -1.19
CA ASP A 97 -17.17 11.38 -2.22
C ASP A 97 -16.46 10.03 -2.09
N THR A 98 -17.08 9.08 -1.40
CA THR A 98 -16.55 7.71 -1.27
C THR A 98 -16.85 6.82 -2.47
N SER A 99 -17.46 7.37 -3.53
CA SER A 99 -17.90 6.61 -4.71
C SER A 99 -16.76 6.03 -5.54
N ALA A 100 -15.56 6.62 -5.43
CA ALA A 100 -14.36 6.10 -6.07
C ALA A 100 -13.91 4.74 -5.49
N VAL A 101 -14.25 4.44 -4.23
CA VAL A 101 -13.83 3.23 -3.54
C VAL A 101 -14.94 2.17 -3.62
N PRO A 102 -14.65 0.92 -4.01
CA PRO A 102 -15.63 -0.15 -4.01
C PRO A 102 -16.29 -0.33 -2.63
N ALA A 103 -17.62 -0.42 -2.58
CA ALA A 103 -18.37 -0.46 -1.33
C ALA A 103 -17.94 -1.61 -0.39
N GLY A 104 -17.60 -2.77 -0.95
CA GLY A 104 -17.08 -3.90 -0.18
C GLY A 104 -15.75 -3.59 0.51
N LEU A 105 -14.83 -2.93 -0.21
CA LEU A 105 -13.54 -2.51 0.32
C LEU A 105 -13.71 -1.45 1.42
N MET A 106 -14.55 -0.43 1.18
CA MET A 106 -14.86 0.59 2.19
C MET A 106 -15.45 -0.03 3.47
N THR A 107 -16.34 -1.01 3.32
CA THR A 107 -16.93 -1.73 4.47
C THR A 107 -15.87 -2.48 5.27
N SER A 108 -14.93 -3.17 4.60
CA SER A 108 -13.83 -3.87 5.26
C SER A 108 -12.87 -2.92 5.99
N ILE A 109 -12.57 -1.76 5.38
CA ILE A 109 -11.71 -0.74 5.99
C ILE A 109 -12.38 -0.13 7.24
N LEU A 110 -13.67 0.21 7.17
CA LEU A 110 -14.42 0.73 8.32
C LEU A 110 -14.50 -0.29 9.47
N ALA A 111 -14.66 -1.58 9.17
CA ALA A 111 -14.67 -2.64 10.18
C ALA A 111 -13.32 -2.81 10.87
N ASP A 112 -12.21 -2.74 10.12
CA ASP A 112 -10.86 -2.75 10.68
C ASP A 112 -10.61 -1.50 11.55
N ALA A 113 -11.03 -0.32 11.09
CA ALA A 113 -10.92 0.93 11.84
C ALA A 113 -11.68 0.90 13.17
N ALA A 114 -12.92 0.38 13.16
CA ALA A 114 -13.73 0.18 14.36
C ALA A 114 -13.04 -0.76 15.35
N THR A 115 -12.43 -1.84 14.86
CA THR A 115 -11.70 -2.80 15.69
C THR A 115 -10.45 -2.17 16.33
N ARG A 116 -9.71 -1.36 15.57
CA ARG A 116 -8.49 -0.68 16.07
C ARG A 116 -8.77 0.41 17.09
N THR A 117 -9.82 1.18 16.87
CA THR A 117 -10.16 2.34 17.71
C THR A 117 -11.09 2.00 18.87
N GLY A 118 -11.78 0.85 18.80
CA GLY A 118 -12.85 0.50 19.73
C GLY A 118 -14.11 1.37 19.57
N MET A 119 -14.18 2.21 18.53
CA MET A 119 -15.32 3.05 18.22
C MET A 119 -16.34 2.31 17.36
N SER A 120 -17.59 2.77 17.38
CA SER A 120 -18.60 2.31 16.45
C SER A 120 -18.24 2.73 15.03
N ALA A 121 -18.47 1.87 14.04
CA ALA A 121 -18.29 2.24 12.63
C ALA A 121 -19.16 3.45 12.22
N PHE A 122 -20.24 3.74 12.96
CA PHE A 122 -21.08 4.93 12.74
C PHE A 122 -20.45 6.24 13.22
N ASP A 123 -19.44 6.17 14.09
CA ASP A 123 -18.69 7.32 14.60
C ASP A 123 -17.39 7.57 13.82
N ILE A 124 -17.15 6.77 12.77
CA ILE A 124 -15.96 6.84 11.91
C ILE A 124 -16.37 7.34 10.54
N PHE A 125 -15.71 8.40 10.06
CA PHE A 125 -16.06 9.05 8.80
C PHE A 125 -14.85 9.10 7.87
N ALA A 126 -15.07 8.87 6.57
CA ALA A 126 -14.02 9.07 5.59
C ALA A 126 -13.78 10.58 5.39
N VAL A 127 -12.52 10.99 5.53
CA VAL A 127 -12.04 12.35 5.21
C VAL A 127 -11.23 12.38 3.90
N ARG A 128 -10.85 11.20 3.38
CA ARG A 128 -10.34 11.00 2.02
C ARG A 128 -10.82 9.64 1.51
N ALA A 129 -11.20 9.56 0.24
CA ALA A 129 -11.53 8.31 -0.43
C ALA A 129 -11.34 8.49 -1.94
N GLU A 130 -10.12 8.27 -2.43
CA GLU A 130 -9.76 8.51 -3.84
C GLU A 130 -9.00 7.34 -4.45
N GLN A 131 -8.97 7.28 -5.77
CA GLN A 131 -8.10 6.36 -6.49
C GLN A 131 -6.65 6.85 -6.39
N ALA A 132 -5.73 5.92 -6.14
CA ALA A 132 -4.32 6.21 -5.99
C ALA A 132 -3.49 5.23 -6.83
N LEU A 133 -2.32 5.68 -7.26
CA LEU A 133 -1.39 4.88 -8.04
C LEU A 133 -0.07 4.78 -7.26
N TRP A 134 0.19 3.59 -6.74
CA TRP A 134 1.32 3.31 -5.85
C TRP A 134 2.57 2.95 -6.65
N ASN A 135 3.73 3.39 -6.18
CA ASN A 135 5.01 3.16 -6.87
C ASN A 135 5.45 1.68 -6.87
N ASP A 136 5.02 0.92 -5.87
CA ASP A 136 5.39 -0.48 -5.67
C ASP A 136 4.30 -1.25 -4.90
N GLY A 137 4.54 -2.55 -4.70
CA GLY A 137 3.63 -3.44 -3.97
C GLY A 137 3.51 -3.18 -2.47
N SER A 138 4.27 -2.23 -1.90
CA SER A 138 4.12 -1.83 -0.49
C SER A 138 2.92 -0.91 -0.26
N LEU A 139 2.30 -0.41 -1.34
CA LEU A 139 1.27 0.63 -1.30
C LEU A 139 1.78 1.90 -0.57
N GLY A 140 3.11 2.12 -0.59
CA GLY A 140 3.78 3.22 0.10
C GLY A 140 3.92 3.04 1.62
N CYS A 141 3.65 1.85 2.16
CA CYS A 141 3.81 1.51 3.57
C CYS A 141 4.68 0.25 3.73
N PRO A 142 5.98 0.36 3.42
CA PRO A 142 6.88 -0.78 3.50
C PRO A 142 7.06 -1.22 4.96
N GLN A 143 6.88 -2.51 5.18
CA GLN A 143 7.18 -3.17 6.44
C GLN A 143 8.64 -3.65 6.43
N PRO A 144 9.31 -3.66 7.59
CA PRO A 144 10.67 -4.19 7.69
C PRO A 144 10.71 -5.67 7.27
N ASP A 145 11.86 -6.07 6.72
CA ASP A 145 12.15 -7.46 6.30
C ASP A 145 11.24 -8.03 5.21
N MET A 146 10.43 -7.19 4.55
CA MET A 146 9.57 -7.57 3.43
C MET A 146 10.17 -7.12 2.09
N SER A 147 10.06 -7.97 1.08
CA SER A 147 10.40 -7.63 -0.31
C SER A 147 9.14 -7.28 -1.09
N TYR A 148 9.12 -6.13 -1.74
CA TYR A 148 7.98 -5.63 -2.52
C TYR A 148 8.28 -5.61 -4.02
N THR A 149 7.24 -5.79 -4.83
CA THR A 149 7.34 -5.72 -6.29
C THR A 149 7.63 -4.29 -6.74
N GLN A 150 8.59 -4.11 -7.65
CA GLN A 150 8.92 -2.81 -8.26
C GLN A 150 8.00 -2.49 -9.44
N ALA A 151 6.69 -2.68 -9.24
CA ALA A 151 5.67 -2.47 -10.25
C ALA A 151 4.62 -1.52 -9.70
N GLN A 152 4.15 -0.60 -10.54
CA GLN A 152 3.13 0.36 -10.18
C GLN A 152 1.80 -0.37 -9.91
N VAL A 153 1.13 -0.01 -8.83
CA VAL A 153 -0.11 -0.67 -8.38
C VAL A 153 -1.25 0.34 -8.33
N ASP A 154 -2.26 0.15 -9.16
CA ASP A 154 -3.53 0.87 -9.04
C ASP A 154 -4.24 0.48 -7.74
N GLY A 155 -4.86 1.46 -7.10
CA GLY A 155 -5.41 1.28 -5.77
C GLY A 155 -6.25 2.46 -5.28
N TYR A 156 -6.39 2.54 -3.96
CA TYR A 156 -7.21 3.55 -3.30
C TYR A 156 -6.50 4.07 -2.06
N TRP A 157 -6.59 5.38 -1.84
CA TRP A 157 -6.16 6.04 -0.61
C TRP A 157 -7.40 6.48 0.17
N VAL A 158 -7.56 5.89 1.35
CA VAL A 158 -8.67 6.16 2.25
C VAL A 158 -8.12 6.68 3.56
N VAL A 159 -8.56 7.86 3.98
CA VAL A 159 -8.24 8.37 5.32
C VAL A 159 -9.53 8.44 6.10
N LEU A 160 -9.56 7.79 7.26
CA LEU A 160 -10.70 7.78 8.16
C LEU A 160 -10.41 8.67 9.37
N LYS A 161 -11.43 9.39 9.85
CA LYS A 161 -11.40 10.13 11.09
C LYS A 161 -12.25 9.40 12.13
N ALA A 162 -11.63 9.06 13.25
CA ALA A 162 -12.25 8.42 14.40
C ALA A 162 -11.98 9.30 15.64
N GLY A 163 -12.95 10.13 16.00
CA GLY A 163 -12.73 11.21 16.98
C GLY A 163 -11.65 12.19 16.53
N ASP A 164 -10.56 12.29 17.29
CA ASP A 164 -9.40 13.14 17.00
C ASP A 164 -8.27 12.39 16.26
N THR A 165 -8.46 11.10 15.98
CA THR A 165 -7.45 10.26 15.32
C THR A 165 -7.75 10.15 13.83
N LEU A 166 -6.71 10.32 13.01
CA LEU A 166 -6.73 10.00 11.57
C LEU A 166 -6.08 8.64 11.34
N LEU A 167 -6.73 7.81 10.53
CA LEU A 167 -6.27 6.48 10.14
C LEU A 167 -6.01 6.48 8.63
N ASP A 168 -4.75 6.28 8.22
CA ASP A 168 -4.35 6.16 6.81
C ASP A 168 -4.47 4.70 6.36
N TYR A 169 -5.36 4.46 5.41
CA TYR A 169 -5.57 3.17 4.76
C TYR A 169 -5.21 3.25 3.29
N ARG A 170 -4.37 2.30 2.86
CA ARG A 170 -3.93 2.20 1.47
C ARG A 170 -4.27 0.85 0.93
N ALA A 171 -4.93 0.83 -0.22
CA ALA A 171 -5.44 -0.38 -0.83
C ALA A 171 -4.98 -0.53 -2.27
N SER A 172 -4.89 -1.76 -2.73
CA SER A 172 -4.78 -2.11 -4.15
C SER A 172 -6.17 -2.27 -4.77
N GLN A 173 -6.23 -2.26 -6.10
CA GLN A 173 -7.47 -2.52 -6.83
C GLN A 173 -7.99 -3.96 -6.63
N SER A 174 -7.11 -4.90 -6.25
CA SER A 174 -7.50 -6.28 -5.90
C SER A 174 -8.23 -6.41 -4.57
N GLY A 175 -8.33 -5.33 -3.79
CA GLY A 175 -9.03 -5.28 -2.50
C GLY A 175 -8.14 -5.61 -1.29
N PHE A 176 -6.85 -5.85 -1.49
CA PHE A 176 -5.90 -5.88 -0.38
C PHE A 176 -5.71 -4.46 0.15
N PHE A 177 -5.73 -4.29 1.47
CA PHE A 177 -5.48 -3.00 2.12
C PHE A 177 -4.53 -3.15 3.30
N THR A 178 -3.84 -2.06 3.61
CA THR A 178 -2.96 -1.95 4.77
C THR A 178 -3.26 -0.65 5.53
N PHE A 179 -3.09 -0.71 6.84
CA PHE A 179 -3.10 0.47 7.70
C PHE A 179 -1.67 1.01 7.80
N CYS A 180 -1.52 2.30 7.54
CA CYS A 180 -0.25 3.00 7.54
C CYS A 180 -0.14 3.88 8.78
N ASP A 181 0.73 3.48 9.72
CA ASP A 181 1.00 4.24 10.95
C ASP A 181 1.99 5.40 10.74
N THR A 182 2.32 5.73 9.49
CA THR A 182 3.05 6.95 9.19
C THR A 182 2.15 8.11 9.59
N ALA A 183 2.48 8.76 10.71
CA ALA A 183 1.77 9.92 11.20
C ALA A 183 1.56 10.90 10.04
N PHE A 184 0.30 11.04 9.63
CA PHE A 184 -0.08 12.11 8.71
C PHE A 184 0.34 13.43 9.37
N PRO A 185 0.98 14.37 8.65
CA PRO A 185 1.28 15.68 9.24
C PRO A 185 -0.03 16.31 9.72
N GLY A 186 -0.26 16.27 11.04
CA GLY A 186 -1.55 16.59 11.67
C GLY A 186 -2.02 15.62 12.76
N SER A 187 -1.51 14.38 12.83
CA SER A 187 -1.83 13.42 13.90
C SER A 187 -0.87 13.48 15.11
N GLY A 188 0.09 14.40 15.09
CA GLY A 188 1.10 14.56 16.13
C GLY A 188 0.54 15.21 17.40
N GLY A 189 0.02 14.38 18.32
CA GLY A 189 0.13 14.70 19.73
C GLY A 189 1.60 14.85 20.09
N ALA A 190 2.00 16.03 20.57
CA ALA A 190 3.38 16.30 20.98
C ALA A 190 3.84 15.26 22.04
N PRO A 191 5.10 14.80 22.01
CA PRO A 191 5.62 13.98 23.09
C PRO A 191 5.69 14.84 24.37
N THR A 192 4.86 14.52 25.36
CA THR A 192 5.09 14.94 26.74
C THR A 192 6.34 14.22 27.26
N GLY A 193 7.46 14.94 27.19
CA GLY A 193 8.68 14.63 27.94
C GLY A 193 8.66 15.25 29.34
#